data_AF-A0A1G1WJL9-F1
#
_entry.id   AF-A0A1G1WJL9-F1
#
_cell.length_a   1.000
_cell.length_b   1.000
_cell.length_c   1.000
_cell.angle_alpha   90.00
_cell.angle_beta   90.00
_cell.angle_gamma   90.00
#
_symmetry.space_group_name_H-M   'P 1'
#
loop_
_entity.id
_entity.type
_entity.pdbx_description
1 polymer ?
#
loop_
_entity_poly.entity_id
_entity_poly.type
_entity_poly.pdbx_seq_one_letter_code
_entity_poly.pdbx_strand_id
1 'polypeptide(L)'
;MTADQDDVCVIAGSSSTGRTAETAAITWAKRRTHIIGNGPARSINPRNGMAFAASISPGLTISANNCSFTNISIATFEDNNVLVEVTGEYNTFNNVHFQGIGHATAGDDTAARSLLLTNAEENEFNNCTIGLDTVTRSAANASLELTGSCPRNIFRHCYFPAYCDAATPTFVKSDTGNAHERFLIFEDCIFNNADTGSSTTMTVAMDLSSTGNGTVFLKDSWCKGATDWTNTFNNLFVTMPLADTDEGGLTKIGT
;
A
#
# COMPACT_ATOMS: atom_id res chain seq x y z
N MET A 1 7.44 25.53 -3.75
CA MET A 1 5.98 25.55 -3.51
C MET A 1 5.68 26.17 -2.17
N THR A 2 4.51 26.77 -2.03
CA THR A 2 3.99 27.52 -0.88
C THR A 2 2.68 26.87 -0.44
N ALA A 3 2.47 26.74 0.87
CA ALA A 3 1.24 26.15 1.38
C ALA A 3 0.02 27.01 1.01
N ASP A 4 -1.13 26.35 0.84
CA ASP A 4 -2.43 26.98 0.58
C ASP A 4 -2.53 27.79 -0.73
N GLN A 5 -1.68 27.48 -1.71
CA GLN A 5 -1.70 28.13 -3.03
C GLN A 5 -2.10 27.19 -4.18
N ASP A 6 -2.40 25.91 -3.88
CA ASP A 6 -2.65 24.87 -4.88
C ASP A 6 -1.50 24.71 -5.88
N ASP A 7 -0.26 24.94 -5.43
CA ASP A 7 0.92 24.78 -6.27
C ASP A 7 1.00 23.33 -6.77
N VAL A 8 1.27 23.15 -8.07
CA VAL A 8 1.41 21.83 -8.68
C VAL A 8 2.87 21.59 -9.08
N CYS A 9 3.47 20.55 -8.52
CA CYS A 9 4.72 19.97 -8.99
C CYS A 9 4.44 18.98 -10.12
N VAL A 10 5.04 19.20 -11.28
CA VAL A 10 5.03 18.22 -12.36
C VAL A 10 6.28 17.37 -12.24
N ILE A 11 6.13 16.07 -11.97
CA ILE A 11 7.26 15.14 -11.97
C ILE A 11 7.50 14.61 -13.38
N ALA A 12 8.70 14.91 -13.89
CA ALA A 12 9.18 14.40 -15.15
C ALA A 12 10.29 13.39 -14.88
N GLY A 13 10.09 12.14 -15.30
CA GLY A 13 11.14 11.12 -15.24
C GLY A 13 12.37 11.59 -16.02
N SER A 14 13.53 11.65 -15.37
CA SER A 14 14.77 12.16 -15.96
C SER A 14 15.76 11.05 -16.35
N SER A 15 15.50 9.79 -15.98
CA SER A 15 16.36 8.64 -16.27
C SER A 15 15.74 7.69 -17.31
N SER A 16 16.55 6.75 -17.81
CA SER A 16 16.10 5.64 -18.66
C SER A 16 15.02 4.77 -18.00
N THR A 17 14.86 4.86 -16.67
CA THR A 17 13.83 4.16 -15.91
C THR A 17 12.55 4.99 -15.70
N GLY A 18 12.48 6.20 -16.25
CA GLY A 18 11.35 7.14 -16.10
C GLY A 18 11.17 7.68 -14.68
N ARG A 19 12.21 7.64 -13.85
CA ARG A 19 12.17 8.12 -12.47
C ARG A 19 13.36 9.01 -12.15
N THR A 20 13.19 9.96 -11.24
CA THR A 20 14.31 10.63 -10.58
C THR A 20 15.05 9.65 -9.66
N ALA A 21 16.28 9.99 -9.26
CA ALA A 21 17.11 9.19 -8.37
C ALA A 21 17.41 10.01 -7.10
N GLU A 22 16.53 9.87 -6.11
CA GLU A 22 16.58 10.62 -4.86
C GLU A 22 17.60 9.97 -3.91
N THR A 23 18.56 10.74 -3.42
CA THR A 23 19.62 10.28 -2.50
C THR A 23 19.41 10.77 -1.07
N ALA A 24 18.26 11.37 -0.78
CA ALA A 24 17.89 11.86 0.55
C ALA A 24 16.39 11.65 0.78
N ALA A 25 16.00 11.56 2.05
CA ALA A 25 14.58 11.53 2.41
C ALA A 25 13.89 12.83 1.96
N ILE A 26 12.65 12.70 1.50
CA ILE A 26 11.81 13.83 1.10
C ILE A 26 10.68 13.97 2.11
N THR A 27 10.45 15.19 2.59
CA THR A 27 9.27 15.53 3.39
C THR A 27 8.36 16.47 2.61
N TRP A 28 7.16 15.99 2.30
CA TRP A 28 6.09 16.78 1.71
C TRP A 28 5.19 17.36 2.80
N ALA A 29 5.51 18.57 3.26
CA ALA A 29 4.90 19.18 4.45
C ALA A 29 4.00 20.39 4.18
N LYS A 30 3.79 20.78 2.92
CA LYS A 30 3.01 21.99 2.58
C LYS A 30 1.58 21.62 2.16
N ARG A 31 0.60 22.02 2.98
CA ARG A 31 -0.84 21.82 2.71
C ARG A 31 -1.23 22.42 1.36
N ARG A 32 -2.14 21.75 0.64
CA ARG A 32 -2.63 22.17 -0.69
C ARG A 32 -1.49 22.45 -1.68
N THR A 33 -0.60 21.46 -1.78
CA THR A 33 0.39 21.38 -2.85
C THR A 33 0.30 19.99 -3.46
N HIS A 34 0.40 19.88 -4.78
CA HIS A 34 0.03 18.67 -5.52
C HIS A 34 1.20 18.15 -6.35
N ILE A 35 1.17 16.86 -6.70
CA ILE A 35 2.11 16.25 -7.64
C ILE A 35 1.32 15.60 -8.78
N ILE A 36 1.73 15.86 -10.02
CA ILE A 36 1.24 15.15 -11.21
C ILE A 36 2.39 14.59 -12.04
N GLY A 37 2.24 13.36 -12.53
CA GLY A 37 3.17 12.76 -13.50
C GLY A 37 2.96 13.29 -14.91
N ASN A 38 4.05 13.52 -15.64
CA ASN A 38 4.02 14.13 -16.98
C ASN A 38 3.78 13.16 -18.17
N GLY A 39 3.70 11.86 -17.92
CA GLY A 39 3.58 10.84 -18.97
C GLY A 39 2.21 10.15 -18.97
N PRO A 40 2.01 9.16 -19.86
CA PRO A 40 0.73 8.48 -20.00
C PRO A 40 0.35 7.72 -18.74
N ALA A 41 -0.96 7.68 -18.47
CA ALA A 41 -1.50 6.93 -17.35
C ALA A 41 -1.34 5.42 -17.57
N ARG A 42 -0.73 4.76 -16.58
CA ARG A 42 -0.64 3.30 -16.45
C ARG A 42 -0.83 2.95 -14.99
N SER A 43 -1.62 1.92 -14.72
CA SER A 43 -1.89 1.42 -13.37
C SER A 43 -0.63 0.86 -12.71
N ILE A 44 0.14 0.09 -13.47
CA ILE A 44 1.39 -0.48 -13.02
C ILE A 44 2.53 0.31 -13.65
N ASN A 45 3.29 0.96 -12.78
CA ASN A 45 4.55 1.61 -13.12
C ASN A 45 4.36 2.66 -14.24
N PRO A 46 3.68 3.79 -13.94
CA PRO A 46 3.50 4.88 -14.89
C PRO A 46 4.83 5.50 -15.35
N ARG A 47 5.95 5.24 -14.65
CA ARG A 47 7.31 5.68 -15.00
C ARG A 47 7.39 7.21 -15.20
N ASN A 48 6.63 7.93 -14.36
CA ASN A 48 6.65 9.38 -14.20
C ASN A 48 6.79 9.62 -12.71
N GLY A 49 8.00 9.51 -12.17
CA GLY A 49 8.09 9.31 -10.73
C GLY A 49 9.44 9.52 -10.11
N MET A 50 9.54 9.06 -8.87
CA MET A 50 10.74 9.12 -8.06
C MET A 50 11.15 7.73 -7.60
N ALA A 51 12.45 7.49 -7.60
CA ALA A 51 13.05 6.30 -6.99
C ALA A 51 14.09 6.75 -5.96
N PHE A 52 14.06 6.15 -4.78
CA PHE A 52 15.07 6.36 -3.75
C PHE A 52 16.25 5.42 -4.03
N ALA A 53 17.41 6.01 -4.30
CA ALA A 53 18.64 5.31 -4.71
C ALA A 53 19.68 5.21 -3.58
N ALA A 54 19.23 5.36 -2.34
CA ALA A 54 20.01 5.11 -1.13
C ALA A 54 19.14 4.46 -0.05
N SER A 55 19.79 3.76 0.90
CA SER A 55 19.17 3.17 2.09
C SER A 55 18.57 4.25 3.01
N ILE A 56 17.30 4.60 2.77
CA ILE A 56 16.55 5.69 3.39
C ILE A 56 15.14 5.20 3.73
N SER A 57 14.79 5.21 5.00
CA SER A 57 13.50 4.72 5.51
C SER A 57 12.95 5.68 6.58
N PRO A 58 11.79 6.34 6.37
CA PRO A 58 11.02 6.40 5.13
C PRO A 58 11.73 7.16 4.01
N GLY A 59 11.51 6.75 2.75
CA GLY A 59 11.98 7.53 1.60
C GLY A 59 11.21 8.84 1.44
N LEU A 60 9.87 8.76 1.43
CA LEU A 60 8.96 9.90 1.35
C LEU A 60 8.05 9.96 2.57
N THR A 61 8.05 11.08 3.29
CA THR A 61 7.04 11.38 4.31
C THR A 61 6.07 12.44 3.78
N ILE A 62 4.78 12.12 3.72
CA ILE A 62 3.69 13.02 3.35
C ILE A 62 2.99 13.44 4.63
N SER A 63 3.40 14.58 5.18
CA SER A 63 2.83 15.15 6.41
C SER A 63 1.89 16.34 6.13
N ALA A 64 1.78 16.75 4.87
CA ALA A 64 0.84 17.77 4.44
C ALA A 64 -0.58 17.23 4.36
N ASN A 65 -1.56 18.10 4.57
CA ASN A 65 -2.97 17.78 4.41
C ASN A 65 -3.49 18.27 3.05
N ASN A 66 -4.63 17.73 2.63
CA ASN A 66 -5.40 18.24 1.48
C ASN A 66 -4.56 18.37 0.19
N CYS A 67 -3.68 17.40 -0.05
CA CYS A 67 -2.82 17.31 -1.24
C CYS A 67 -3.36 16.26 -2.22
N SER A 68 -2.90 16.33 -3.47
CA SER A 68 -3.26 15.36 -4.51
C SER A 68 -1.99 14.85 -5.17
N PHE A 69 -1.89 13.52 -5.30
CA PHE A 69 -0.78 12.82 -5.93
C PHE A 69 -1.34 11.97 -7.06
N THR A 70 -1.05 12.34 -8.30
CA THR A 70 -1.71 11.75 -9.45
C THR A 70 -0.72 11.24 -10.50
N ASN A 71 -0.94 10.00 -10.95
CA ASN A 71 -0.24 9.42 -12.09
C ASN A 71 1.29 9.33 -11.92
N ILE A 72 1.72 8.93 -10.73
CA ILE A 72 3.15 8.83 -10.39
C ILE A 72 3.54 7.44 -9.91
N SER A 73 4.82 7.12 -10.04
CA SER A 73 5.42 5.95 -9.38
C SER A 73 6.40 6.42 -8.32
N ILE A 74 6.29 5.86 -7.11
CA ILE A 74 7.24 6.07 -6.03
C ILE A 74 7.89 4.71 -5.78
N ALA A 75 9.21 4.63 -5.75
CA ALA A 75 9.90 3.34 -5.72
C ALA A 75 11.16 3.34 -4.87
N THR A 76 11.52 2.16 -4.39
CA THR A 76 12.86 1.88 -3.86
C THR A 76 13.26 0.45 -4.25
N PHE A 77 14.54 0.27 -4.56
CA PHE A 77 15.17 -1.04 -4.77
C PHE A 77 16.40 -1.19 -3.88
N GLU A 78 16.47 -0.34 -2.86
CA GLU A 78 17.48 -0.34 -1.82
C GLU A 78 16.89 -0.95 -0.55
N ASP A 79 17.74 -1.18 0.44
CA ASP A 79 17.34 -1.65 1.76
C ASP A 79 16.60 -0.55 2.55
N ASN A 80 15.36 -0.28 2.14
CA ASN A 80 14.46 0.70 2.72
C ASN A 80 13.25 -0.05 3.26
N ASN A 81 13.14 -0.10 4.58
CA ASN A 81 11.98 -0.72 5.20
C ASN A 81 10.71 0.03 4.82
N VAL A 82 10.61 1.35 5.00
CA VAL A 82 9.42 2.11 4.61
C VAL A 82 9.69 2.91 3.34
N LEU A 83 8.88 2.72 2.30
CA LEU A 83 8.96 3.56 1.10
C LEU A 83 8.25 4.91 1.30
N VAL A 84 6.95 4.87 1.57
CA VAL A 84 6.13 6.06 1.81
C VAL A 84 5.47 5.96 3.17
N GLU A 85 5.62 7.02 3.96
CA GLU A 85 4.82 7.25 5.15
C GLU A 85 3.85 8.42 4.91
N VAL A 86 2.58 8.22 5.18
CA VAL A 86 1.57 9.28 5.20
C VAL A 86 1.18 9.52 6.64
N THR A 87 1.43 10.75 7.12
CA THR A 87 0.93 11.24 8.41
C THR A 87 -0.08 12.37 8.24
N GLY A 88 -0.20 12.89 7.02
CA GLY A 88 -1.17 13.91 6.68
C GLY A 88 -2.56 13.35 6.42
N GLU A 89 -3.52 14.25 6.37
CA GLU A 89 -4.94 13.94 6.33
C GLU A 89 -5.60 14.52 5.07
N TYR A 90 -6.75 13.94 4.68
CA TYR A 90 -7.57 14.44 3.57
C TYR A 90 -6.82 14.45 2.22
N ASN A 91 -5.83 13.58 2.03
CA ASN A 91 -5.08 13.51 0.77
C ASN A 91 -5.74 12.54 -0.20
N THR A 92 -5.58 12.82 -1.49
CA THR A 92 -6.01 11.92 -2.56
C THR A 92 -4.81 11.39 -3.34
N PHE A 93 -4.76 10.08 -3.52
CA PHE A 93 -3.80 9.37 -4.35
C PHE A 93 -4.55 8.73 -5.50
N ASN A 94 -4.25 9.13 -6.74
CA ASN A 94 -4.93 8.62 -7.92
C ASN A 94 -3.94 8.09 -8.95
N ASN A 95 -4.06 6.82 -9.32
CA ASN A 95 -3.12 6.16 -10.22
C ASN A 95 -1.66 6.26 -9.72
N VAL A 96 -1.44 5.95 -8.44
CA VAL A 96 -0.11 5.94 -7.81
C VAL A 96 0.37 4.51 -7.64
N HIS A 97 1.60 4.21 -8.05
CA HIS A 97 2.25 2.93 -7.77
C HIS A 97 3.30 3.10 -6.67
N PHE A 98 3.05 2.52 -5.49
CA PHE A 98 3.94 2.44 -4.35
C PHE A 98 4.79 1.16 -4.42
N GLN A 99 5.97 1.26 -5.03
CA GLN A 99 6.89 0.16 -5.31
C GLN A 99 7.92 -0.01 -4.17
N GLY A 100 7.45 -0.37 -2.98
CA GLY A 100 8.31 -0.68 -1.84
C GLY A 100 8.70 -2.15 -1.78
N ILE A 101 9.60 -2.49 -0.85
CA ILE A 101 10.11 -3.86 -0.66
C ILE A 101 10.76 -4.42 -1.94
N GLY A 102 11.47 -3.55 -2.68
CA GLY A 102 12.16 -3.90 -3.92
C GLY A 102 13.56 -4.50 -3.72
N HIS A 103 13.94 -4.83 -2.49
CA HIS A 103 15.26 -5.35 -2.10
C HIS A 103 15.12 -6.56 -1.17
N ALA A 104 15.97 -7.57 -1.32
CA ALA A 104 15.86 -8.83 -0.58
C ALA A 104 15.93 -8.63 0.95
N THR A 105 16.85 -7.80 1.44
CA THR A 105 16.94 -7.49 2.89
C THR A 105 15.65 -6.91 3.45
N ALA A 106 15.00 -5.99 2.72
CA ALA A 106 13.69 -5.46 3.12
C ALA A 106 12.59 -6.54 3.01
N GLY A 107 12.68 -7.44 2.03
CA GLY A 107 11.82 -8.63 1.92
C GLY A 107 11.91 -9.59 3.12
N ASP A 108 13.06 -9.59 3.79
CA ASP A 108 13.38 -10.39 4.98
C ASP A 108 13.24 -9.61 6.30
N ASP A 109 12.76 -8.36 6.26
CA ASP A 109 12.56 -7.52 7.45
C ASP A 109 11.07 -7.38 7.81
N THR A 110 10.73 -7.52 9.09
CA THR A 110 9.35 -7.39 9.59
C THR A 110 8.84 -5.94 9.60
N ALA A 111 9.73 -4.95 9.53
CA ALA A 111 9.39 -3.53 9.49
C ALA A 111 9.11 -3.00 8.06
N ALA A 112 9.30 -3.82 7.02
CA ALA A 112 9.23 -3.34 5.65
C ALA A 112 7.79 -3.09 5.14
N ARG A 113 7.51 -1.90 4.57
CA ARG A 113 6.22 -1.42 4.06
C ARG A 113 6.37 -0.66 2.74
N SER A 114 5.47 -0.90 1.80
CA SER A 114 5.34 -0.03 0.62
C SER A 114 4.61 1.27 0.95
N LEU A 115 3.61 1.19 1.82
CA LEU A 115 2.83 2.32 2.30
C LEU A 115 2.55 2.15 3.79
N LEU A 116 2.93 3.16 4.58
CA LEU A 116 2.62 3.25 6.01
C LEU A 116 1.71 4.44 6.25
N LEU A 117 0.58 4.22 6.93
CA LEU A 117 -0.31 5.27 7.44
C LEU A 117 -0.09 5.41 8.94
N THR A 118 0.31 6.59 9.39
CA THR A 118 0.60 6.89 10.80
C THR A 118 -0.27 8.05 11.26
N ASN A 119 -1.29 7.76 12.07
CA ASN A 119 -2.30 8.76 12.50
C ASN A 119 -2.95 9.52 11.32
N ALA A 120 -3.08 8.86 10.16
CA ALA A 120 -3.53 9.50 8.93
C ALA A 120 -5.01 9.22 8.71
N GLU A 121 -5.84 10.26 8.72
CA GLU A 121 -7.29 10.13 8.53
C GLU A 121 -7.78 10.60 7.17
N GLU A 122 -8.89 9.99 6.74
CA GLU A 122 -9.68 10.43 5.58
C GLU A 122 -8.89 10.57 4.27
N ASN A 123 -7.87 9.73 4.06
CA ASN A 123 -7.19 9.68 2.78
C ASN A 123 -7.91 8.72 1.82
N GLU A 124 -7.86 9.06 0.54
CA GLU A 124 -8.47 8.28 -0.52
C GLU A 124 -7.43 7.81 -1.55
N PHE A 125 -7.44 6.51 -1.84
CA PHE A 125 -6.55 5.84 -2.77
C PHE A 125 -7.37 5.24 -3.90
N ASN A 126 -7.22 5.78 -5.10
CA ASN A 126 -8.00 5.42 -6.29
C ASN A 126 -7.06 4.88 -7.37
N ASN A 127 -7.38 3.71 -7.92
CA ASN A 127 -6.60 3.09 -9.01
C ASN A 127 -5.11 2.92 -8.67
N CYS A 128 -4.78 2.74 -7.39
CA CYS A 128 -3.39 2.65 -6.94
C CYS A 128 -2.88 1.21 -6.97
N THR A 129 -1.58 1.05 -7.11
CA THR A 129 -0.90 -0.25 -6.89
C THR A 129 0.01 -0.12 -5.67
N ILE A 130 -0.09 -1.05 -4.71
CA ILE A 130 0.63 -0.99 -3.44
C ILE A 130 1.36 -2.32 -3.21
N GLY A 131 2.69 -2.32 -3.39
CA GLY A 131 3.50 -3.54 -3.31
C GLY A 131 4.34 -3.79 -4.57
N LEU A 132 5.04 -4.92 -4.54
CA LEU A 132 5.82 -5.49 -5.65
C LEU A 132 5.77 -7.03 -5.57
N ASP A 133 5.92 -7.67 -6.71
CA ASP A 133 5.99 -9.13 -6.90
C ASP A 133 7.31 -9.59 -7.54
N THR A 134 8.34 -8.77 -7.44
CA THR A 134 9.65 -9.01 -8.09
C THR A 134 10.73 -9.53 -7.12
N VAL A 135 10.47 -9.44 -5.82
CA VAL A 135 11.37 -9.86 -4.73
C VAL A 135 10.54 -10.70 -3.76
N THR A 136 11.11 -11.80 -3.27
CA THR A 136 10.44 -12.66 -2.29
C THR A 136 10.31 -11.98 -0.94
N ARG A 137 9.27 -12.35 -0.20
CA ARG A 137 8.98 -11.86 1.15
C ARG A 137 8.95 -13.03 2.11
N SER A 138 9.89 -13.06 3.05
CA SER A 138 10.07 -14.16 4.01
C SER A 138 9.72 -13.78 5.45
N ALA A 139 9.66 -12.48 5.76
CA ALA A 139 9.31 -11.95 7.07
C ALA A 139 7.85 -11.49 7.15
N ALA A 140 7.38 -11.21 8.38
CA ALA A 140 6.05 -10.67 8.66
C ALA A 140 5.92 -9.18 8.28
N ASN A 141 6.23 -8.84 7.02
CA ASN A 141 6.05 -7.51 6.44
C ASN A 141 4.67 -7.34 5.80
N ALA A 142 4.33 -6.10 5.43
CA ALA A 142 3.04 -5.78 4.81
C ALA A 142 3.18 -4.82 3.63
N SER A 143 2.32 -4.93 2.61
CA SER A 143 2.29 -3.92 1.53
C SER A 143 1.77 -2.57 2.06
N LEU A 144 0.72 -2.61 2.87
CA LEU A 144 0.11 -1.50 3.58
C LEU A 144 0.12 -1.77 5.08
N GLU A 145 0.56 -0.80 5.89
CA GLU A 145 0.35 -0.82 7.34
C GLU A 145 -0.37 0.43 7.83
N LEU A 146 -1.26 0.25 8.79
CA LEU A 146 -1.88 1.31 9.58
C LEU A 146 -1.34 1.24 11.01
N THR A 147 -0.92 2.38 11.54
CA THR A 147 -0.47 2.53 12.93
C THR A 147 -1.02 3.82 13.56
N GLY A 148 -1.24 3.82 14.87
CA GLY A 148 -1.91 4.92 15.56
C GLY A 148 -3.44 4.89 15.39
N SER A 149 -4.07 6.02 15.06
CA SER A 149 -5.49 6.09 14.68
C SER A 149 -5.61 6.55 13.23
N CYS A 150 -5.97 5.65 12.31
CA CYS A 150 -6.10 5.96 10.89
C CYS A 150 -7.57 5.81 10.41
N PRO A 151 -8.51 6.62 10.92
CA PRO A 151 -9.92 6.45 10.62
C PRO A 151 -10.25 6.84 9.19
N ARG A 152 -11.24 6.15 8.62
CA ARG A 152 -11.96 6.57 7.40
C ARG A 152 -11.12 6.61 6.13
N ASN A 153 -10.05 5.82 6.05
CA ASN A 153 -9.29 5.67 4.81
C ASN A 153 -10.03 4.75 3.83
N ILE A 154 -9.94 5.08 2.55
CA ILE A 154 -10.67 4.37 1.49
C ILE A 154 -9.72 4.01 0.34
N PHE A 155 -9.79 2.76 -0.09
CA PHE A 155 -9.06 2.20 -1.22
C PHE A 155 -10.07 1.70 -2.25
N ARG A 156 -10.03 2.24 -3.47
CA ARG A 156 -10.92 1.85 -4.58
C ARG A 156 -10.12 1.44 -5.79
N HIS A 157 -10.51 0.34 -6.43
CA HIS A 157 -9.86 -0.15 -7.66
C HIS A 157 -8.35 -0.34 -7.49
N CYS A 158 -7.92 -0.72 -6.30
CA CYS A 158 -6.50 -0.84 -5.96
C CYS A 158 -5.98 -2.27 -6.16
N TYR A 159 -4.72 -2.39 -6.56
CA TYR A 159 -4.03 -3.66 -6.73
C TYR A 159 -2.92 -3.83 -5.70
N PHE A 160 -2.89 -4.97 -5.02
CA PHE A 160 -1.89 -5.33 -4.03
C PHE A 160 -1.13 -6.57 -4.50
N PRO A 161 -0.04 -6.40 -5.27
CA PRO A 161 0.84 -7.51 -5.63
C PRO A 161 1.78 -7.88 -4.48
N ALA A 162 2.07 -9.16 -4.36
CA ALA A 162 3.11 -9.70 -3.51
C ALA A 162 3.76 -10.95 -4.17
N TYR A 163 4.99 -11.26 -3.77
CA TYR A 163 5.61 -12.56 -4.01
C TYR A 163 6.18 -13.06 -2.68
N CYS A 164 5.50 -14.02 -2.07
CA CYS A 164 5.87 -14.52 -0.74
C CYS A 164 6.60 -15.87 -0.86
N ASP A 165 7.64 -16.08 -0.06
CA ASP A 165 8.26 -17.41 0.13
C ASP A 165 8.07 -17.93 1.57
N ALA A 166 7.42 -17.14 2.44
CA ALA A 166 6.89 -17.56 3.73
C ALA A 166 5.38 -17.30 3.85
N ALA A 167 4.76 -17.88 4.88
CA ALA A 167 3.32 -17.72 5.16
C ALA A 167 2.98 -16.46 5.99
N THR A 168 3.98 -15.81 6.57
CA THR A 168 3.86 -14.68 7.49
C THR A 168 3.71 -13.28 6.86
N PRO A 169 4.14 -13.00 5.61
CA PRO A 169 3.81 -11.72 4.97
C PRO A 169 2.30 -11.54 4.84
N THR A 170 1.85 -10.29 4.82
CA THR A 170 0.45 -9.93 4.55
C THR A 170 0.36 -8.79 3.53
N PHE A 171 -0.84 -8.53 3.01
CA PHE A 171 -1.08 -7.34 2.20
C PHE A 171 -1.35 -6.12 3.06
N VAL A 172 -2.16 -6.28 4.11
CA VAL A 172 -2.58 -5.20 5.01
C VAL A 172 -2.25 -5.59 6.44
N LYS A 173 -1.67 -4.67 7.20
CA LYS A 173 -1.36 -4.84 8.61
C LYS A 173 -1.91 -3.67 9.43
N SER A 174 -2.44 -3.95 10.61
CA SER A 174 -2.87 -2.92 11.56
C SER A 174 -2.64 -3.40 13.00
N ASP A 175 -1.41 -3.75 13.34
CA ASP A 175 -1.00 -4.52 14.53
C ASP A 175 -1.22 -3.80 15.88
N THR A 176 -1.13 -2.47 15.92
CA THR A 176 -1.16 -1.73 17.19
C THR A 176 -2.42 -0.91 17.40
N GLY A 177 -3.14 -1.13 18.50
CA GLY A 177 -4.15 -0.20 19.02
C GLY A 177 -5.39 -0.03 18.15
N ASN A 178 -5.88 1.22 18.01
CA ASN A 178 -7.03 1.62 17.18
C ASN A 178 -6.62 1.96 15.74
N ALA A 179 -5.62 1.25 15.18
CA ALA A 179 -5.05 1.52 13.85
C ALA A 179 -6.09 1.63 12.74
N HIS A 180 -7.12 0.80 12.78
CA HIS A 180 -8.34 0.98 12.00
C HIS A 180 -9.49 1.43 12.93
N GLU A 181 -9.99 2.65 12.71
CA GLU A 181 -11.07 3.27 13.49
C GLU A 181 -12.21 3.73 12.57
N ARG A 182 -13.45 3.66 13.08
CA ARG A 182 -14.71 3.93 12.34
C ARG A 182 -14.90 3.03 11.12
N PHE A 183 -14.24 3.33 10.00
CA PHE A 183 -14.22 2.44 8.86
C PHE A 183 -12.88 2.46 8.13
N LEU A 184 -12.56 1.32 7.51
CA LEU A 184 -11.55 1.14 6.49
C LEU A 184 -12.25 0.42 5.32
N ILE A 185 -12.21 1.00 4.13
CA ILE A 185 -12.95 0.45 2.98
C ILE A 185 -11.96 0.03 1.90
N PHE A 186 -12.08 -1.21 1.45
CA PHE A 186 -11.50 -1.70 0.20
C PHE A 186 -12.66 -2.05 -0.73
N GLU A 187 -12.78 -1.30 -1.83
CA GLU A 187 -13.83 -1.45 -2.84
C GLU A 187 -13.19 -1.81 -4.18
N ASP A 188 -13.62 -2.92 -4.78
CA ASP A 188 -13.08 -3.46 -6.04
C ASP A 188 -11.55 -3.56 -6.03
N CYS A 189 -10.99 -4.07 -4.93
CA CYS A 189 -9.55 -4.25 -4.77
C CYS A 189 -9.14 -5.69 -5.08
N ILE A 190 -7.94 -5.86 -5.65
CA ILE A 190 -7.36 -7.17 -5.95
C ILE A 190 -6.12 -7.37 -5.10
N PHE A 191 -6.13 -8.42 -4.30
CA PHE A 191 -5.01 -8.88 -3.48
C PHE A 191 -4.44 -10.16 -4.09
N ASN A 192 -3.21 -10.10 -4.60
CA ASN A 192 -2.64 -11.20 -5.38
C ASN A 192 -1.20 -11.51 -4.93
N ASN A 193 -1.03 -12.69 -4.37
CA ASN A 193 0.28 -13.28 -4.15
C ASN A 193 0.62 -14.16 -5.36
N ALA A 194 1.74 -13.83 -6.01
CA ALA A 194 2.11 -14.28 -7.35
C ALA A 194 2.06 -15.81 -7.50
N ASP A 195 1.61 -16.26 -8.68
CA ASP A 195 1.45 -17.68 -9.02
C ASP A 195 2.67 -18.26 -9.73
N THR A 196 3.86 -18.16 -9.13
CA THR A 196 5.10 -18.59 -9.80
C THR A 196 5.47 -20.05 -9.51
N GLY A 197 4.56 -20.88 -9.01
CA GLY A 197 4.84 -22.27 -8.59
C GLY A 197 5.86 -22.41 -7.44
N SER A 198 6.44 -21.28 -6.99
CA SER A 198 7.43 -21.16 -5.92
C SER A 198 6.96 -20.21 -4.81
N SER A 199 5.78 -19.60 -4.96
CA SER A 199 5.21 -18.74 -3.93
C SER A 199 4.60 -19.59 -2.82
N THR A 200 4.84 -19.17 -1.58
CA THR A 200 4.22 -19.74 -0.39
C THR A 200 2.90 -19.02 -0.12
N THR A 201 1.84 -19.80 0.12
CA THR A 201 0.53 -19.27 0.52
C THR A 201 0.62 -18.58 1.88
N MET A 202 0.11 -17.34 1.98
CA MET A 202 0.03 -16.61 3.25
C MET A 202 -1.02 -17.22 4.18
N THR A 203 -0.83 -17.10 5.50
CA THR A 203 -1.84 -17.53 6.47
C THR A 203 -3.09 -16.64 6.41
N VAL A 204 -2.89 -15.32 6.35
CA VAL A 204 -3.98 -14.34 6.26
C VAL A 204 -3.62 -13.26 5.25
N ALA A 205 -4.62 -12.72 4.55
CA ALA A 205 -4.42 -11.56 3.66
C ALA A 205 -4.20 -10.26 4.47
N MET A 206 -4.86 -10.15 5.62
CA MET A 206 -4.84 -8.98 6.50
C MET A 206 -4.53 -9.39 7.95
N ASP A 207 -3.50 -8.79 8.54
CA ASP A 207 -3.21 -8.91 9.98
C ASP A 207 -3.83 -7.71 10.70
N LEU A 208 -5.01 -7.89 11.26
CA LEU A 208 -5.80 -6.84 11.90
C LEU A 208 -5.71 -6.89 13.42
N SER A 209 -5.44 -5.73 14.05
CA SER A 209 -5.47 -5.59 15.51
C SER A 209 -6.81 -6.05 16.07
N SER A 210 -6.73 -6.91 17.10
CA SER A 210 -7.90 -7.37 17.86
C SER A 210 -8.54 -6.26 18.71
N THR A 211 -7.84 -5.15 18.92
CA THR A 211 -8.34 -3.97 19.65
C THR A 211 -8.83 -2.85 18.74
N GLY A 212 -8.79 -3.03 17.41
CA GLY A 212 -9.33 -2.05 16.48
C GLY A 212 -10.84 -1.85 16.68
N ASN A 213 -11.27 -0.59 16.70
CA ASN A 213 -12.66 -0.20 16.97
C ASN A 213 -13.44 0.21 15.71
N GLY A 214 -12.81 0.15 14.54
CA GLY A 214 -13.42 0.44 13.24
C GLY A 214 -13.84 -0.82 12.49
N THR A 215 -14.73 -0.64 11.52
CA THR A 215 -15.19 -1.68 10.61
C THR A 215 -14.35 -1.74 9.34
N VAL A 216 -13.90 -2.92 8.96
CA VAL A 216 -13.24 -3.16 7.67
C VAL A 216 -14.26 -3.70 6.68
N PHE A 217 -14.47 -2.97 5.58
CA PHE A 217 -15.36 -3.38 4.49
C PHE A 217 -14.54 -3.85 3.30
N LEU A 218 -14.79 -5.07 2.84
CA LEU A 218 -14.29 -5.66 1.61
C LEU A 218 -15.45 -5.79 0.64
N LYS A 219 -15.65 -4.76 -0.16
CA LYS A 219 -16.70 -4.72 -1.17
C LYS A 219 -16.11 -5.12 -2.51
N ASP A 220 -16.65 -6.18 -3.08
CA ASP A 220 -16.35 -6.69 -4.43
C ASP A 220 -14.84 -6.91 -4.65
N SER A 221 -14.12 -7.23 -3.57
CA SER A 221 -12.67 -7.39 -3.55
C SER A 221 -12.27 -8.86 -3.59
N TRP A 222 -11.15 -9.15 -4.23
CA TRP A 222 -10.68 -10.51 -4.53
C TRP A 222 -9.35 -10.77 -3.84
N CYS A 223 -9.17 -11.99 -3.33
CA CYS A 223 -7.91 -12.44 -2.75
C CYS A 223 -7.44 -13.72 -3.43
N LYS A 224 -6.14 -13.80 -3.72
CA LYS A 224 -5.45 -15.02 -4.14
C LYS A 224 -4.14 -15.19 -3.36
N GLY A 225 -3.89 -16.41 -2.91
CA GLY A 225 -2.64 -16.80 -2.27
C GLY A 225 -2.54 -16.48 -0.78
N ALA A 226 -3.69 -16.40 -0.10
CA ALA A 226 -3.82 -16.48 1.36
C ALA A 226 -4.87 -17.54 1.73
N THR A 227 -4.71 -18.23 2.86
CA THR A 227 -5.69 -19.22 3.34
C THR A 227 -6.91 -18.58 3.99
N ASP A 228 -6.82 -17.31 4.40
CA ASP A 228 -7.90 -16.58 5.05
C ASP A 228 -7.79 -15.07 4.74
N TRP A 229 -8.88 -14.32 4.94
CA TRP A 229 -8.90 -12.87 4.82
C TRP A 229 -8.21 -12.17 5.98
N THR A 230 -8.43 -12.63 7.21
CA THR A 230 -8.00 -11.91 8.42
C THR A 230 -7.71 -12.84 9.58
N ASN A 231 -6.83 -12.43 10.49
CA ASN A 231 -6.68 -13.08 11.81
C ASN A 231 -7.79 -12.70 12.81
N THR A 232 -8.51 -11.61 12.56
CA THR A 232 -9.57 -11.08 13.43
C THR A 232 -10.84 -10.76 12.63
N PHE A 233 -11.94 -11.47 12.91
CA PHE A 233 -13.22 -11.34 12.18
C PHE A 233 -14.23 -10.38 12.80
N ASN A 234 -13.98 -9.88 14.01
CA ASN A 234 -15.00 -9.15 14.80
C ASN A 234 -15.54 -7.89 14.12
N ASN A 235 -14.82 -7.35 13.13
CA ASN A 235 -15.18 -6.13 12.42
C ASN A 235 -14.98 -6.23 10.89
N LEU A 236 -14.94 -7.44 10.33
CA LEU A 236 -14.76 -7.65 8.89
C LEU A 236 -16.10 -7.92 8.21
N PHE A 237 -16.42 -7.14 7.18
CA PHE A 237 -17.61 -7.33 6.35
C PHE A 237 -17.18 -7.53 4.90
N VAL A 238 -17.46 -8.71 4.36
CA VAL A 238 -17.19 -9.09 2.97
C VAL A 238 -18.50 -9.16 2.19
N THR A 239 -18.54 -8.64 0.96
CA THR A 239 -19.71 -8.85 0.06
C THR A 239 -19.63 -10.16 -0.71
N MET A 240 -18.48 -10.82 -0.69
CA MET A 240 -18.26 -12.11 -1.34
C MET A 240 -18.07 -13.24 -0.30
N PRO A 241 -18.26 -14.51 -0.69
CA PRO A 241 -18.05 -15.63 0.22
C PRO A 241 -16.63 -15.68 0.79
N LEU A 242 -16.49 -16.19 2.01
CA LEU A 242 -15.18 -16.26 2.68
C LEU A 242 -14.22 -17.17 1.88
N ALA A 243 -12.94 -16.79 1.84
CA ALA A 243 -11.89 -17.67 1.34
C ALA A 243 -11.84 -18.92 2.23
N ASP A 244 -11.83 -20.10 1.62
CA ASP A 244 -11.76 -21.39 2.33
C ASP A 244 -10.52 -22.17 1.88
N THR A 245 -9.96 -22.90 2.84
CA THR A 245 -8.78 -23.77 2.70
C THR A 245 -8.95 -24.86 1.65
N ASP A 246 -10.18 -25.29 1.36
CA ASP A 246 -10.47 -26.39 0.44
C ASP A 246 -10.11 -26.11 -1.04
N GLU A 247 -9.84 -24.85 -1.44
CA GLU A 247 -9.53 -24.49 -2.84
C GLU A 247 -8.30 -23.57 -2.99
N GLY A 248 -7.37 -23.60 -2.05
CA GLY A 248 -6.16 -22.77 -2.13
C GLY A 248 -6.42 -21.26 -2.01
N GLY A 249 -7.45 -20.86 -1.24
CA GLY A 249 -7.76 -19.46 -0.97
C GLY A 249 -8.69 -18.77 -1.99
N LEU A 250 -9.31 -19.54 -2.89
CA LEU A 250 -10.30 -18.99 -3.84
C LEU A 250 -11.66 -18.73 -3.15
N THR A 251 -12.20 -17.53 -3.36
CA THR A 251 -13.58 -17.18 -2.98
C THR A 251 -14.58 -17.94 -3.86
N LYS A 252 -15.34 -18.89 -3.28
CA LYS A 252 -16.43 -19.59 -3.99
C LYS A 252 -17.61 -18.64 -4.17
N ILE A 253 -17.89 -18.16 -5.38
CA ILE A 253 -19.22 -17.59 -5.67
C ILE A 253 -20.21 -18.75 -5.65
N GLY A 254 -21.06 -18.81 -4.63
CA GLY A 254 -22.13 -19.80 -4.56
C GLY A 254 -23.00 -19.71 -5.81
N THR A 255 -23.15 -20.83 -6.52
CA THR A 255 -24.09 -20.98 -7.64
C THR A 255 -25.53 -20.95 -7.15
#